data_AF-A0A6N7H231-F1
#
_entry.id   AF-A0A6N7H231-F1
#
_cell.length_a   1.000
_cell.length_b   1.000
_cell.length_c   1.000
_cell.angle_alpha   90.00
_cell.angle_beta   90.00
_cell.angle_gamma   90.00
#
_symmetry.space_group_name_H-M   'P 1'
#
loop_
_entity.id
_entity.type
_entity.pdbx_description
1 polymer ?
#
loop_
_entity_poly.entity_id
_entity_poly.type
_entity_poly.pdbx_seq_one_letter_code
_entity_poly.pdbx_strand_id
1 'polypeptide(L)'
;MRFYLGTHQPAWLARDLGVPLLVSHRRLAGRRSLPRATGPWACDSGGFTELSLHGRWRTDERAYVTAVRRYATEIGHLAWAAPMDHMTEQHVLARTGATVRTHQHRTVTNYLRLRELAPDLPIIPVLQGQTVADYHRCADIYERLGVDLAALPLVGVGSVCRRQHTADVEQIMRSLAARGLRLHGFGVKITGLARYAETMSSADSASWSRQGRYVPGCSPSHRSESNCLRFALAWHDRLGRSLKTVDAAVDVAA
;
A
#
# COMPACT_ATOMS: atom_id res chain seq x y z
N MET A 1 5.23 0.25 -14.66
CA MET A 1 4.54 0.40 -13.34
C MET A 1 5.33 1.32 -12.41
N ARG A 2 4.68 2.14 -11.57
CA ARG A 2 5.35 2.94 -10.50
C ARG A 2 5.57 2.11 -9.23
N PHE A 3 6.78 2.14 -8.65
CA PHE A 3 7.09 1.38 -7.43
C PHE A 3 7.50 2.28 -6.25
N TYR A 4 6.70 2.30 -5.19
CA TYR A 4 6.93 3.07 -3.98
C TYR A 4 7.87 2.31 -3.03
N LEU A 5 8.96 2.97 -2.61
CA LEU A 5 9.83 2.45 -1.56
C LEU A 5 9.16 2.68 -0.20
N GLY A 6 8.62 1.60 0.38
CA GLY A 6 8.04 1.64 1.72
C GLY A 6 9.13 1.91 2.76
N THR A 7 8.93 2.86 3.67
CA THR A 7 9.92 3.20 4.69
C THR A 7 9.29 3.59 6.04
N HIS A 8 9.95 3.19 7.12
CA HIS A 8 9.65 3.62 8.49
C HIS A 8 10.45 4.86 8.92
N GLN A 9 11.16 5.50 7.98
CA GLN A 9 11.99 6.68 8.19
C GLN A 9 11.37 7.93 7.52
N PRO A 10 10.45 8.65 8.20
CA PRO A 10 9.82 9.85 7.63
C PRO A 10 10.81 10.90 7.11
N ALA A 11 11.95 11.07 7.78
CA ALA A 11 12.97 12.06 7.39
C ALA A 11 13.51 11.86 5.96
N TRP A 12 13.33 10.69 5.36
CA TRP A 12 13.72 10.42 3.98
C TRP A 12 12.86 11.18 2.96
N LEU A 13 11.66 11.62 3.34
CA LEU A 13 10.82 12.48 2.49
C LEU A 13 11.54 13.79 2.12
N ALA A 14 12.35 14.33 3.03
CA ALA A 14 13.10 15.58 2.80
C ALA A 14 14.40 15.40 2.00
N ARG A 15 14.61 14.24 1.38
CA ARG A 15 15.80 13.95 0.57
C ARG A 15 15.37 13.72 -0.87
N ASP A 16 16.08 14.30 -1.82
CA ASP A 16 15.91 13.93 -3.23
C ASP A 16 16.54 12.56 -3.47
N LEU A 17 15.68 11.53 -3.56
CA LEU A 17 16.09 10.12 -3.70
C LEU A 17 15.82 9.56 -5.09
N GLY A 18 15.20 10.33 -5.99
CA GLY A 18 14.79 9.86 -7.32
C GLY A 18 13.72 8.75 -7.33
N VAL A 19 13.16 8.37 -6.17
CA VAL A 19 12.16 7.29 -6.04
C VAL A 19 10.98 7.75 -5.16
N PRO A 20 9.74 7.37 -5.49
CA PRO A 20 8.60 7.73 -4.66
C PRO A 20 8.58 6.89 -3.38
N LEU A 21 8.14 7.48 -2.26
CA LEU A 21 8.11 6.80 -0.95
C LEU A 21 6.70 6.42 -0.52
N LEU A 22 6.57 5.35 0.26
CA LEU A 22 5.35 5.06 1.01
C LEU A 22 5.65 5.10 2.51
N VAL A 23 4.90 5.92 3.25
CA VAL A 23 5.11 6.16 4.68
C VAL A 23 3.80 5.95 5.43
N SER A 24 3.86 5.18 6.52
CA SER A 24 2.67 4.91 7.34
C SER A 24 2.31 6.11 8.23
N HIS A 25 1.01 6.40 8.34
CA HIS A 25 0.42 7.33 9.29
C HIS A 25 0.96 7.10 10.72
N ARG A 26 1.18 5.84 11.12
CA ARG A 26 1.75 5.49 12.44
C ARG A 26 3.14 6.08 12.71
N ARG A 27 3.91 6.38 11.66
CA ARG A 27 5.24 7.01 11.75
C ARG A 27 5.16 8.54 11.77
N LEU A 28 4.03 9.10 11.36
CA LEU A 28 3.80 10.54 11.21
C LEU A 28 2.95 11.13 12.34
N ALA A 29 1.97 10.40 12.85
CA ALA A 29 0.94 10.90 13.76
C ALA A 29 1.49 11.55 15.04
N GLY A 30 2.54 10.96 15.62
CA GLY A 30 3.17 11.48 16.85
C GLY A 30 4.20 12.58 16.63
N ARG A 31 4.44 13.02 15.39
CA ARG A 31 5.50 13.99 15.10
C ARG A 31 5.04 15.42 15.33
N ARG A 32 5.83 16.18 16.10
CA ARG A 32 5.66 17.62 16.25
C ARG A 32 5.93 18.34 14.93
N SER A 33 7.08 18.07 14.31
CA SER A 33 7.43 18.58 12.97
C SER A 33 7.42 17.48 11.91
N LEU A 34 6.91 17.85 10.74
CA LEU A 34 6.86 16.99 9.57
C LEU A 34 7.96 17.38 8.56
N PRO A 35 8.58 16.40 7.88
CA PRO A 35 9.52 16.70 6.80
C PRO A 35 8.77 17.32 5.61
N ARG A 36 9.40 18.21 4.86
CA ARG A 36 8.88 18.66 3.56
C ARG A 36 9.38 17.70 2.49
N ALA A 37 8.46 17.11 1.72
CA ALA A 37 8.82 16.17 0.68
C ALA A 37 9.49 16.86 -0.51
N THR A 38 10.51 16.23 -1.09
CA THR A 38 11.15 16.65 -2.35
C THR A 38 10.49 16.03 -3.59
N GLY A 39 9.60 15.06 -3.40
CA GLY A 39 8.93 14.35 -4.49
C GLY A 39 7.69 13.55 -4.06
N PRO A 40 7.02 12.87 -5.00
CA PRO A 40 5.77 12.17 -4.74
C PRO A 40 5.90 11.08 -3.67
N TRP A 41 4.92 11.01 -2.77
CA TRP A 41 4.83 9.94 -1.78
C TRP A 41 3.38 9.53 -1.50
N ALA A 42 3.21 8.35 -0.93
CA ALA A 42 1.91 7.81 -0.55
C ALA A 42 1.83 7.54 0.95
N CYS A 43 0.62 7.70 1.51
CA CYS A 43 0.37 7.42 2.92
C CYS A 43 -0.33 6.07 3.11
N ASP A 44 0.30 5.16 3.85
CA ASP A 44 -0.39 3.99 4.41
C ASP A 44 -1.14 4.39 5.69
N SER A 45 -2.35 3.87 5.91
CA SER A 45 -3.17 4.21 7.08
C SER A 45 -2.67 3.54 8.36
N GLY A 46 -1.88 2.48 8.24
CA GLY A 46 -1.38 1.68 9.36
C GLY A 46 -2.37 0.64 9.86
N GLY A 47 -3.44 0.39 9.12
CA GLY A 47 -4.54 -0.47 9.56
C GLY A 47 -4.12 -1.89 9.88
N PHE A 48 -3.22 -2.47 9.09
CA PHE A 48 -2.69 -3.81 9.36
C PHE A 48 -2.17 -3.93 10.80
N THR A 49 -1.47 -2.89 11.26
CA THR A 49 -0.88 -2.88 12.60
C THR A 49 -1.93 -2.56 13.68
N GLU A 50 -2.84 -1.60 13.46
CA GLU A 50 -3.89 -1.29 14.43
C GLU A 50 -4.80 -2.51 14.68
N LEU A 51 -5.27 -3.16 13.63
CA LEU A 51 -6.15 -4.32 13.77
C LEU A 51 -5.40 -5.54 14.33
N SER A 52 -4.16 -5.80 13.90
CA SER A 52 -3.37 -6.91 14.45
C SER A 52 -3.06 -6.74 15.94
N LEU A 53 -2.78 -5.52 16.41
CA LEU A 53 -2.45 -5.26 17.81
C LEU A 53 -3.70 -5.13 18.69
N HIS A 54 -4.72 -4.41 18.22
CA HIS A 54 -5.83 -3.97 19.07
C HIS A 54 -7.18 -4.58 18.70
N GLY A 55 -7.29 -5.29 17.56
CA GLY A 55 -8.55 -5.84 17.07
C GLY A 55 -9.57 -4.77 16.64
N ARG A 56 -9.17 -3.50 16.62
CA ARG A 56 -10.01 -2.35 16.25
C ARG A 56 -9.15 -1.16 15.88
N TRP A 57 -9.74 -0.21 15.16
CA TRP A 57 -9.18 1.12 15.01
C TRP A 57 -9.31 1.90 16.32
N ARG A 58 -8.21 2.53 16.77
CA ARG A 58 -8.25 3.49 17.89
C ARG A 58 -8.26 4.94 17.43
N THR A 59 -7.83 5.18 16.20
CA THR A 59 -7.99 6.47 15.51
C THR A 59 -9.38 6.49 14.90
N ASP A 60 -10.14 7.57 15.10
CA ASP A 60 -11.41 7.79 14.40
C ASP A 60 -11.18 8.46 13.03
N GLU A 61 -12.23 8.48 12.21
CA GLU A 61 -12.18 9.01 10.84
C GLU A 61 -11.84 10.50 10.79
N ARG A 62 -12.32 11.31 11.73
CA ARG A 62 -12.06 12.76 11.76
C ARG A 62 -10.60 13.04 12.13
N ALA A 63 -10.07 12.31 13.10
CA ALA A 63 -8.67 12.37 13.49
C ALA A 63 -7.76 11.93 12.32
N TYR A 64 -8.13 10.86 11.62
CA TYR A 64 -7.38 10.40 10.45
C TYR A 64 -7.40 11.43 9.32
N VAL A 65 -8.57 11.96 8.95
CA VAL A 65 -8.72 13.01 7.94
C VAL A 65 -7.90 14.26 8.29
N THR A 66 -7.96 14.69 9.56
CA THR A 66 -7.17 15.84 10.05
C THR A 66 -5.68 15.59 9.85
N ALA A 67 -5.21 14.38 10.17
CA ALA A 67 -3.82 14.00 9.97
C ALA A 67 -3.44 13.96 8.48
N VAL A 68 -4.25 13.35 7.60
CA VAL A 68 -3.97 13.28 6.16
C VAL A 68 -3.97 14.68 5.53
N ARG A 69 -4.89 15.57 5.93
CA ARG A 69 -4.88 16.97 5.48
C ARG A 69 -3.62 17.70 5.93
N ARG A 70 -3.21 17.51 7.19
CA ARG A 70 -1.94 18.03 7.71
C ARG A 70 -0.76 17.53 6.87
N TYR A 71 -0.75 16.25 6.51
CA TYR A 71 0.31 15.67 5.68
C TYR A 71 0.30 16.27 4.26
N ALA A 72 -0.85 16.40 3.63
CA ALA A 72 -0.97 17.01 2.31
C ALA A 72 -0.43 18.45 2.30
N THR A 73 -0.71 19.24 3.34
CA THR A 73 -0.29 20.65 3.43
C THR A 73 1.16 20.82 3.89
N GLU A 74 1.58 20.19 4.98
CA GLU A 74 2.90 20.43 5.60
C GLU A 74 4.02 19.62 4.92
N ILE A 75 3.73 18.40 4.50
CA ILE A 75 4.72 17.55 3.80
C ILE A 75 4.74 17.91 2.31
N GLY A 76 3.57 18.17 1.70
CA GLY A 76 3.45 18.38 0.26
C GLY A 76 3.60 17.08 -0.54
N HIS A 77 3.35 17.13 -1.85
CA HIS A 77 3.54 16.02 -2.79
C HIS A 77 2.84 14.68 -2.43
N LEU A 78 1.76 14.72 -1.64
CA LEU A 78 0.97 13.53 -1.35
C LEU A 78 0.26 13.07 -2.63
N ALA A 79 0.69 11.93 -3.16
CA ALA A 79 0.11 11.32 -4.36
C ALA A 79 -1.24 10.66 -4.07
N TRP A 80 -1.33 9.94 -2.96
CA TRP A 80 -2.56 9.34 -2.44
C TRP A 80 -2.40 8.89 -0.99
N ALA A 81 -3.52 8.66 -0.31
CA ALA A 81 -3.57 8.03 1.01
C ALA A 81 -4.49 6.80 0.98
N ALA A 82 -4.09 5.73 1.67
CA ALA A 82 -4.96 4.59 1.92
C ALA A 82 -6.11 5.00 2.86
N PRO A 83 -7.29 4.37 2.76
CA PRO A 83 -8.37 4.53 3.72
C PRO A 83 -8.07 3.76 5.01
N MET A 84 -8.95 3.84 6.01
CA MET A 84 -8.84 3.02 7.22
C MET A 84 -9.53 1.66 6.99
N ASP A 85 -8.98 0.91 6.03
CA ASP A 85 -9.49 -0.38 5.58
C ASP A 85 -9.31 -1.51 6.60
N HIS A 86 -9.98 -2.63 6.33
CA HIS A 86 -10.02 -3.79 7.21
C HIS A 86 -9.50 -5.04 6.50
N MET A 87 -8.24 -5.34 6.78
CA MET A 87 -7.47 -6.51 6.39
C MET A 87 -8.18 -7.84 6.65
N THR A 88 -8.09 -8.75 5.71
CA THR A 88 -8.74 -10.07 5.73
C THR A 88 -7.75 -11.21 5.90
N GLU A 89 -6.50 -10.98 6.32
CA GLU A 89 -5.61 -12.05 6.76
C GLU A 89 -6.20 -12.80 7.97
N GLN A 90 -6.01 -14.12 7.99
CA GLN A 90 -6.63 -15.01 9.00
C GLN A 90 -6.35 -14.57 10.44
N HIS A 91 -5.12 -14.15 10.75
CA HIS A 91 -4.78 -13.68 12.10
C HIS A 91 -5.45 -12.35 12.47
N VAL A 92 -5.77 -11.49 11.49
CA VAL A 92 -6.51 -10.25 11.72
C VAL A 92 -7.99 -10.53 11.93
N LEU A 93 -8.57 -11.42 11.12
CA LEU A 93 -9.96 -11.87 11.30
C LEU A 93 -10.16 -12.51 12.69
N ALA A 94 -9.24 -13.40 13.08
CA ALA A 94 -9.24 -14.00 14.41
C ALA A 94 -9.12 -12.94 15.52
N ARG A 95 -8.27 -11.92 15.34
CA ARG A 95 -8.07 -10.85 16.33
C ARG A 95 -9.27 -9.92 16.48
N THR A 96 -10.01 -9.70 15.39
CA THR A 96 -11.16 -8.78 15.34
C THR A 96 -12.49 -9.49 15.61
N GLY A 97 -12.53 -10.81 15.52
CA GLY A 97 -13.76 -11.62 15.59
C GLY A 97 -14.67 -11.44 14.37
N ALA A 98 -14.17 -10.89 13.27
CA ALA A 98 -14.96 -10.53 12.11
C ALA A 98 -14.82 -11.55 10.97
N THR A 99 -15.81 -11.55 10.07
CA THR A 99 -15.75 -12.29 8.80
C THR A 99 -15.12 -11.45 7.69
N VAL A 100 -14.69 -12.08 6.60
CA VAL A 100 -14.28 -11.39 5.36
C VAL A 100 -15.35 -10.39 4.92
N ARG A 101 -16.63 -10.80 4.92
CA ARG A 101 -17.75 -9.95 4.51
C ARG A 101 -17.91 -8.72 5.42
N THR A 102 -17.79 -8.91 6.73
CA THR A 102 -17.83 -7.80 7.70
C THR A 102 -16.71 -6.80 7.42
N HIS A 103 -15.51 -7.28 7.14
CA HIS A 103 -14.36 -6.43 6.82
C HIS A 103 -14.50 -5.71 5.46
N GLN A 104 -15.08 -6.36 4.46
CA GLN A 104 -15.42 -5.70 3.19
C GLN A 104 -16.39 -4.54 3.41
N HIS A 105 -17.50 -4.77 4.13
CA HIS A 105 -18.46 -3.70 4.43
C HIS A 105 -17.81 -2.56 5.23
N ARG A 106 -17.03 -2.86 6.28
CA ARG A 106 -16.33 -1.84 7.07
C ARG A 106 -15.36 -1.02 6.21
N THR A 107 -14.64 -1.66 5.30
CA THR A 107 -13.72 -0.99 4.38
C THR A 107 -14.45 -0.04 3.45
N VAL A 108 -15.53 -0.50 2.81
CA VAL A 108 -16.31 0.32 1.87
C VAL A 108 -16.97 1.50 2.60
N THR A 109 -17.65 1.23 3.71
CA THR A 109 -18.29 2.28 4.53
C THR A 109 -17.27 3.31 5.01
N ASN A 110 -16.09 2.86 5.43
CA ASN A 110 -15.02 3.78 5.83
C ASN A 110 -14.55 4.67 4.68
N TYR A 111 -14.29 4.10 3.50
CA TYR A 111 -13.90 4.90 2.33
C TYR A 111 -14.95 5.97 2.00
N LEU A 112 -16.23 5.60 1.96
CA LEU A 112 -17.33 6.54 1.70
C LEU A 112 -17.37 7.65 2.75
N ARG A 113 -17.20 7.30 4.03
CA ARG A 113 -17.16 8.28 5.12
C ARG A 113 -15.98 9.24 5.00
N LEU A 114 -14.79 8.74 4.66
CA LEU A 114 -13.61 9.57 4.44
C LEU A 114 -13.78 10.51 3.23
N ARG A 115 -14.44 10.04 2.17
CA ARG A 115 -14.78 10.87 1.00
C ARG A 115 -15.78 11.97 1.31
N GLU A 116 -16.77 11.69 2.16
CA GLU A 116 -17.72 12.69 2.65
C GLU A 116 -17.01 13.75 3.54
N LEU A 117 -16.16 13.31 4.47
CA LEU A 117 -15.47 14.20 5.41
C LEU A 117 -14.42 15.10 4.75
N ALA A 118 -13.76 14.62 3.69
CA ALA A 118 -12.70 15.35 3.01
C ALA A 118 -12.65 14.99 1.52
N PRO A 119 -13.58 15.51 0.69
CA PRO A 119 -13.65 15.24 -0.75
C PRO A 119 -12.43 15.77 -1.52
N ASP A 120 -11.69 16.72 -0.95
CA ASP A 120 -10.47 17.33 -1.47
C ASP A 120 -9.23 16.42 -1.38
N LEU A 121 -9.19 15.46 -0.44
CA LEU A 121 -8.00 14.64 -0.21
C LEU A 121 -7.89 13.46 -1.20
N PRO A 122 -6.68 13.05 -1.61
CA PRO A 122 -6.50 11.95 -2.57
C PRO A 122 -6.58 10.57 -1.88
N ILE A 123 -7.70 10.27 -1.21
CA ILE A 123 -7.93 8.96 -0.57
C ILE A 123 -8.46 7.99 -1.61
N ILE A 124 -7.78 6.84 -1.79
CA ILE A 124 -8.16 5.81 -2.76
C ILE A 124 -9.05 4.74 -2.11
N PRO A 125 -9.96 4.07 -2.84
CA PRO A 125 -10.65 2.90 -2.33
C PRO A 125 -9.69 1.70 -2.26
N VAL A 126 -10.00 0.76 -1.37
CA VAL A 126 -9.26 -0.51 -1.25
C VAL A 126 -10.24 -1.67 -1.31
N LEU A 127 -9.90 -2.68 -2.13
CA LEU A 127 -10.58 -3.96 -2.18
C LEU A 127 -9.96 -4.94 -1.19
N GLN A 128 -10.81 -5.67 -0.48
CA GLN A 128 -10.42 -6.65 0.54
C GLN A 128 -11.03 -8.02 0.21
N GLY A 129 -10.30 -9.10 0.46
CA GLY A 129 -10.77 -10.45 0.12
C GLY A 129 -9.73 -11.55 0.34
N GLN A 130 -10.16 -12.80 0.19
CA GLN A 130 -9.29 -13.98 0.24
C GLN A 130 -9.29 -14.79 -1.06
N THR A 131 -10.34 -14.68 -1.86
CA THR A 131 -10.48 -15.38 -3.14
C THR A 131 -10.82 -14.38 -4.24
N VAL A 132 -10.66 -14.75 -5.51
CA VAL A 132 -11.14 -13.95 -6.65
C VAL A 132 -12.58 -13.48 -6.44
N ALA A 133 -13.47 -14.40 -6.06
CA ALA A 133 -14.88 -14.10 -5.80
C ALA A 133 -15.06 -13.08 -4.66
N ASP A 134 -14.24 -13.12 -3.61
CA ASP A 134 -14.30 -12.11 -2.56
C ASP A 134 -13.93 -10.72 -3.07
N TYR A 135 -12.85 -10.58 -3.84
CA TYR A 135 -12.44 -9.28 -4.37
C TYR A 135 -13.48 -8.71 -5.32
N HIS A 136 -14.06 -9.54 -6.20
CA HIS A 136 -15.14 -9.11 -7.07
C HIS A 136 -16.36 -8.68 -6.25
N ARG A 137 -16.75 -9.46 -5.24
CA ARG A 137 -17.84 -9.07 -4.33
C ARG A 137 -17.57 -7.73 -3.62
N CYS A 138 -16.34 -7.46 -3.21
CA CYS A 138 -15.98 -6.19 -2.59
C CYS A 138 -16.15 -5.03 -3.57
N ALA A 139 -15.70 -5.20 -4.82
CA ALA A 139 -15.89 -4.21 -5.87
C ALA A 139 -17.38 -3.97 -6.15
N ASP A 140 -18.20 -5.02 -6.19
CA ASP A 140 -19.64 -4.89 -6.40
C ASP A 140 -20.33 -4.13 -5.24
N ILE A 141 -19.79 -4.19 -4.01
CA ILE A 141 -20.32 -3.37 -2.90
C ILE A 141 -20.05 -1.89 -3.15
N TYR A 142 -18.85 -1.51 -3.63
CA TYR A 142 -18.54 -0.13 -4.02
C TYR A 142 -19.45 0.35 -5.16
N GLU A 143 -19.57 -0.44 -6.22
CA GLU A 143 -20.37 -0.12 -7.41
C GLU A 143 -21.85 0.07 -7.07
N ARG A 144 -22.44 -0.82 -6.25
CA ARG A 144 -23.83 -0.68 -5.76
C ARG A 144 -24.06 0.58 -4.92
N LEU A 145 -23.00 1.13 -4.31
CA LEU A 145 -23.05 2.37 -3.53
C LEU A 145 -22.66 3.59 -4.37
N GLY A 146 -22.64 3.46 -5.70
CA GLY A 146 -22.43 4.57 -6.63
C GLY A 146 -20.96 4.93 -6.87
N VAL A 147 -20.01 4.08 -6.47
CA VAL A 147 -18.59 4.31 -6.73
C VAL A 147 -18.19 3.57 -8.01
N ASP A 148 -17.99 4.33 -9.09
CA ASP A 148 -17.37 3.81 -10.32
C ASP A 148 -15.86 3.61 -10.10
N LEU A 149 -15.47 2.39 -9.76
CA LEU A 149 -14.08 2.04 -9.50
C LEU A 149 -13.18 2.15 -10.74
N ALA A 150 -13.70 1.96 -11.96
CA ALA A 150 -12.92 2.02 -13.19
C ALA A 150 -12.57 3.46 -13.57
N ALA A 151 -13.45 4.42 -13.25
CA ALA A 151 -13.19 5.85 -13.43
C ALA A 151 -12.14 6.40 -12.43
N LEU A 152 -11.95 5.75 -11.28
CA LEU A 152 -11.05 6.24 -10.23
C LEU A 152 -9.56 6.10 -10.55
N PRO A 153 -8.72 7.06 -10.12
CA PRO A 153 -7.31 7.15 -10.50
C PRO A 153 -6.49 5.89 -10.16
N LEU A 154 -6.88 5.22 -9.09
CA LEU A 154 -6.18 4.11 -8.50
C LEU A 154 -7.11 3.38 -7.51
N VAL A 155 -7.02 2.06 -7.44
CA VAL A 155 -7.75 1.19 -6.51
C VAL A 155 -6.73 0.29 -5.82
N GLY A 156 -6.67 0.33 -4.50
CA GLY A 156 -5.78 -0.54 -3.74
C GLY A 156 -6.29 -1.96 -3.62
N VAL A 157 -5.38 -2.93 -3.59
CA VAL A 157 -5.67 -4.35 -3.36
C VAL A 157 -5.01 -4.77 -2.05
N GLY A 158 -5.81 -4.86 -0.99
CA GLY A 158 -5.36 -5.23 0.36
C GLY A 158 -5.17 -6.73 0.52
N SER A 159 -4.63 -7.17 1.67
CA SER A 159 -4.57 -8.59 2.10
C SER A 159 -3.89 -9.60 1.16
N VAL A 160 -3.19 -9.15 0.12
CA VAL A 160 -2.42 -10.01 -0.78
C VAL A 160 -0.99 -10.27 -0.28
N CYS A 161 -0.45 -9.45 0.62
CA CYS A 161 0.96 -9.43 1.07
C CYS A 161 1.56 -10.81 1.39
N ARG A 162 0.82 -11.63 2.15
CA ARG A 162 1.33 -12.93 2.63
C ARG A 162 1.05 -14.10 1.68
N ARG A 163 0.36 -13.88 0.56
CA ARG A 163 -0.14 -14.93 -0.36
C ARG A 163 0.56 -14.92 -1.72
N GLN A 164 1.55 -14.07 -1.92
CA GLN A 164 2.13 -13.76 -3.24
C GLN A 164 2.97 -14.86 -3.89
N HIS A 165 3.12 -16.01 -3.23
CA HIS A 165 3.79 -17.18 -3.81
C HIS A 165 2.79 -18.15 -4.47
N THR A 166 1.49 -17.85 -4.45
CA THR A 166 0.46 -18.71 -5.06
C THR A 166 -0.03 -18.14 -6.38
N ALA A 167 -0.46 -19.04 -7.29
CA ALA A 167 -1.15 -18.67 -8.53
C ALA A 167 -2.42 -17.83 -8.25
N ASP A 168 -2.99 -17.94 -7.05
CA ASP A 168 -4.20 -17.20 -6.67
C ASP A 168 -4.04 -15.68 -6.73
N VAL A 169 -2.89 -15.13 -6.31
CA VAL A 169 -2.70 -13.66 -6.32
C VAL A 169 -2.62 -13.15 -7.75
N GLU A 170 -1.94 -13.88 -8.63
CA GLU A 170 -1.92 -13.55 -10.06
C GLU A 170 -3.35 -13.55 -10.64
N GLN A 171 -4.13 -14.58 -10.35
CA GLN A 171 -5.52 -14.67 -10.82
C GLN A 171 -6.39 -13.52 -10.30
N ILE A 172 -6.24 -13.13 -9.03
CA ILE A 172 -6.93 -11.98 -8.44
C ILE A 172 -6.56 -10.69 -9.18
N MET A 173 -5.27 -10.43 -9.38
CA MET A 173 -4.82 -9.17 -9.99
C MET A 173 -5.25 -9.09 -11.46
N ARG A 174 -5.12 -10.20 -12.22
CA ARG A 174 -5.60 -10.29 -13.61
C ARG A 174 -7.11 -10.10 -13.70
N SER A 175 -7.89 -10.73 -12.83
CA SER A 175 -9.35 -10.61 -12.87
C SER A 175 -9.84 -9.20 -12.54
N LEU A 176 -9.16 -8.50 -11.63
CA LEU A 176 -9.46 -7.11 -11.29
C LEU A 176 -9.01 -6.14 -12.39
N ALA A 177 -7.85 -6.37 -13.01
CA ALA A 177 -7.41 -5.60 -14.17
C ALA A 177 -8.36 -5.77 -15.37
N ALA A 178 -8.89 -6.98 -15.58
CA ALA A 178 -9.91 -7.25 -16.60
C ALA A 178 -11.24 -6.50 -16.36
N ARG A 179 -11.51 -6.04 -15.14
CA ARG A 179 -12.62 -5.10 -14.85
C ARG A 179 -12.27 -3.64 -15.21
N GLY A 180 -11.11 -3.37 -15.80
CA GLY A 180 -10.65 -2.01 -16.12
C GLY A 180 -10.09 -1.23 -14.92
N LEU A 181 -9.78 -1.91 -13.81
CA LEU A 181 -9.29 -1.24 -12.60
C LEU A 181 -7.80 -0.92 -12.69
N ARG A 182 -7.43 0.26 -12.19
CA ARG A 182 -6.03 0.70 -12.06
C ARG A 182 -5.49 0.35 -10.70
N LEU A 183 -4.72 -0.73 -10.62
CA LEU A 183 -4.42 -1.36 -9.33
C LEU A 183 -3.18 -0.80 -8.63
N HIS A 184 -3.28 -0.68 -7.30
CA HIS A 184 -2.15 -0.58 -6.39
C HIS A 184 -2.00 -1.86 -5.55
N GLY A 185 -0.88 -2.56 -5.68
CA GLY A 185 -0.57 -3.71 -4.84
C GLY A 185 0.13 -3.31 -3.55
N PHE A 186 -0.48 -3.59 -2.39
CA PHE A 186 0.14 -3.31 -1.10
C PHE A 186 1.15 -4.39 -0.69
N GLY A 187 2.37 -3.97 -0.34
CA GLY A 187 3.41 -4.85 0.19
C GLY A 187 3.83 -5.97 -0.77
N VAL A 188 3.95 -5.67 -2.07
CA VAL A 188 4.35 -6.64 -3.09
C VAL A 188 5.83 -7.03 -2.95
N LYS A 189 6.11 -8.32 -3.07
CA LYS A 189 7.46 -8.90 -3.09
C LYS A 189 7.91 -9.07 -4.53
N ILE A 190 9.22 -8.97 -4.72
CA ILE A 190 9.88 -9.09 -6.03
C ILE A 190 9.45 -10.37 -6.78
N THR A 191 9.33 -11.50 -6.08
CA THR A 191 8.94 -12.77 -6.70
C THR A 191 7.53 -12.77 -7.30
N GLY A 192 6.61 -12.00 -6.71
CA GLY A 192 5.24 -11.86 -7.23
C GLY A 192 5.19 -10.90 -8.43
N LEU A 193 5.99 -9.83 -8.39
CA LEU A 193 6.03 -8.82 -9.44
C LEU A 193 6.30 -9.40 -10.82
N ALA A 194 7.22 -10.36 -10.94
CA ALA A 194 7.57 -10.93 -12.25
C ALA A 194 6.39 -11.64 -12.96
N ARG A 195 5.31 -11.97 -12.25
CA ARG A 195 4.17 -12.72 -12.80
C ARG A 195 2.97 -11.86 -13.20
N TYR A 196 2.81 -10.69 -12.59
CA TYR A 196 1.59 -9.88 -12.74
C TYR A 196 1.85 -8.37 -12.61
N ALA A 197 3.10 -7.89 -12.76
CA ALA A 197 3.41 -6.46 -12.70
C ALA A 197 2.64 -5.63 -13.74
N GLU A 198 2.37 -6.20 -14.91
CA GLU A 198 1.63 -5.59 -16.01
C GLU A 198 0.16 -5.30 -15.65
N THR A 199 -0.39 -6.03 -14.68
CA THR A 199 -1.77 -5.81 -14.19
C THR A 199 -1.88 -4.62 -13.23
N MET A 200 -0.76 -4.03 -12.81
CA MET A 200 -0.71 -2.99 -11.79
C MET A 200 -0.23 -1.64 -12.32
N SER A 201 -0.91 -0.57 -11.91
CA SER A 201 -0.44 0.80 -12.13
C SER A 201 0.69 1.15 -11.15
N SER A 202 0.60 0.67 -9.91
CA SER A 202 1.67 0.82 -8.94
C SER A 202 1.72 -0.29 -7.88
N ALA A 203 2.81 -0.35 -7.13
CA ALA A 203 2.94 -1.21 -5.96
C ALA A 203 3.90 -0.59 -4.94
N ASP A 204 3.91 -1.11 -3.71
CA ASP A 204 4.90 -0.73 -2.69
C ASP A 204 5.54 -1.96 -2.02
N SER A 205 6.68 -1.73 -1.36
CA SER A 205 7.21 -2.70 -0.41
C SER A 205 8.20 -2.08 0.56
N ALA A 206 8.17 -2.55 1.80
CA ALA A 206 9.21 -2.32 2.81
C ALA A 206 10.10 -3.56 3.04
N SER A 207 10.07 -4.54 2.12
CA SER A 207 10.77 -5.82 2.28
C SER A 207 12.29 -5.68 2.44
N TRP A 208 12.89 -4.61 1.89
CA TRP A 208 14.30 -4.28 2.09
C TRP A 208 14.65 -4.18 3.58
N SER A 209 13.78 -3.61 4.42
CA SER A 209 14.07 -3.42 5.85
C SER A 209 14.09 -4.76 6.58
N ARG A 210 13.16 -5.67 6.23
CA ARG A 210 13.15 -7.03 6.77
C ARG A 210 14.39 -7.81 6.34
N GLN A 211 14.76 -7.75 5.07
CA GLN A 211 15.99 -8.37 4.57
C GLN A 211 17.22 -7.82 5.27
N GLY A 212 17.29 -6.49 5.42
CA GLY A 212 18.41 -5.78 6.05
C GLY A 212 18.64 -6.15 7.51
N ARG A 213 17.65 -6.74 8.22
CA ARG A 213 17.86 -7.25 9.60
C ARG A 213 18.91 -8.35 9.68
N TYR A 214 19.10 -9.08 8.58
CA TYR A 214 20.02 -10.21 8.47
C TYR A 214 21.29 -9.85 7.69
N VAL A 215 21.47 -8.58 7.31
CA VAL A 215 22.65 -8.09 6.60
C VAL A 215 23.49 -7.27 7.59
N PRO A 216 24.78 -7.59 7.79
CA PRO A 216 25.68 -6.77 8.59
C PRO A 216 25.67 -5.32 8.12
N GLY A 217 25.61 -4.36 9.03
CA GLY A 217 25.49 -2.97 8.62
C GLY A 217 26.79 -2.42 8.03
N CYS A 218 26.64 -1.41 7.19
CA CYS A 218 27.73 -0.82 6.42
C CYS A 218 28.80 -0.06 7.21
N SER A 219 28.66 0.08 8.53
CA SER A 219 29.61 0.77 9.41
C SER A 219 29.55 0.17 10.81
N PRO A 220 30.58 0.39 11.66
CA PRO A 220 30.56 -0.09 13.05
C PRO A 220 29.36 0.40 13.88
N SER A 221 28.79 1.57 13.55
CA SER A 221 27.59 2.12 14.20
C SER A 221 26.26 1.60 13.61
N HIS A 222 26.30 0.95 12.45
CA HIS A 222 25.16 0.26 11.85
C HIS A 222 25.21 -1.23 12.20
N ARG A 223 24.41 -1.65 13.18
CA ARG A 223 24.32 -3.07 13.56
C ARG A 223 23.79 -3.95 12.41
N SER A 224 22.84 -3.43 11.65
CA SER A 224 22.23 -4.12 10.50
C SER A 224 21.74 -3.12 9.47
N GLU A 225 21.51 -3.56 8.24
CA GLU A 225 21.00 -2.71 7.16
C GLU A 225 19.49 -2.44 7.20
N SER A 226 18.79 -2.89 8.24
CA SER A 226 17.33 -2.74 8.39
C SER A 226 16.83 -1.30 8.42
N ASN A 227 17.73 -0.32 8.63
CA ASN A 227 17.45 1.11 8.68
C ASN A 227 18.28 1.91 7.67
N CYS A 228 19.03 1.25 6.79
CA CYS A 228 20.04 1.91 5.96
C CYS A 228 19.46 2.41 4.64
N LEU A 229 19.59 3.71 4.40
CA LEU A 229 19.14 4.34 3.15
C LEU A 229 19.85 3.76 1.93
N ARG A 230 21.18 3.60 1.99
CA ARG A 230 21.97 3.07 0.86
C ARG A 230 21.53 1.65 0.49
N PHE A 231 21.27 0.82 1.49
CA PHE A 231 20.76 -0.54 1.27
C PHE A 231 19.35 -0.53 0.67
N ALA A 232 18.47 0.34 1.16
CA ALA A 232 17.10 0.49 0.65
C ALA A 232 17.08 0.92 -0.82
N LEU A 233 17.89 1.92 -1.20
CA LEU A 233 18.00 2.39 -2.59
C LEU A 233 18.61 1.33 -3.50
N ALA A 234 19.69 0.67 -3.08
CA ALA A 234 20.28 -0.42 -3.87
C ALA A 234 19.30 -1.60 -4.05
N TRP A 235 18.44 -1.85 -3.06
CA TRP A 235 17.37 -2.84 -3.17
C TRP A 235 16.30 -2.41 -4.19
N HIS A 236 15.89 -1.14 -4.17
CA HIS A 236 14.92 -0.58 -5.11
C HIS A 236 15.46 -0.59 -6.55
N ASP A 237 16.71 -0.20 -6.77
CA ASP A 237 17.36 -0.23 -8.09
C ASP A 237 17.44 -1.63 -8.69
N ARG A 238 17.71 -2.65 -7.86
CA ARG A 238 17.69 -4.05 -8.30
C ARG A 238 16.29 -4.47 -8.74
N LEU A 239 15.27 -4.09 -7.98
CA LEU A 239 13.88 -4.35 -8.30
C LEU A 239 13.49 -3.68 -9.63
N GLY A 240 13.85 -2.41 -9.82
CA GLY A 240 13.60 -1.68 -11.06
C GLY A 240 14.25 -2.33 -12.29
N ARG A 241 15.48 -2.86 -12.14
CA ARG A 241 16.14 -3.63 -13.21
C ARG A 241 15.41 -4.93 -13.52
N SER A 242 15.02 -5.71 -12.50
CA SER A 242 14.28 -6.95 -12.70
C SER A 242 12.94 -6.74 -13.41
N LEU A 243 12.22 -5.66 -13.11
CA LEU A 243 10.97 -5.33 -13.81
C LEU A 243 11.21 -5.03 -15.30
N LYS A 244 12.23 -4.24 -15.63
CA LYS A 244 12.57 -3.94 -17.04
C LYS A 244 12.95 -5.19 -17.85
N THR A 245 13.63 -6.15 -17.22
CA THR A 245 14.00 -7.41 -17.88
C THR A 245 12.77 -8.28 -18.18
N VAL A 246 11.75 -8.24 -17.32
CA VAL A 246 10.48 -8.96 -17.57
C VAL A 246 9.74 -8.33 -18.75
N ASP A 247 9.62 -7.01 -18.80
CA ASP A 247 8.96 -6.31 -19.91
C ASP A 247 9.63 -6.65 -21.27
N ALA A 248 10.97 -6.61 -21.33
CA ALA A 248 11.73 -6.93 -22.54
C ALA A 248 11.59 -8.40 -23.00
N ALA A 249 11.33 -9.35 -22.08
CA ALA A 249 11.13 -10.76 -22.42
C ALA A 249 9.72 -11.05 -22.97
N VAL A 250 8.72 -10.27 -22.53
CA VAL A 250 7.35 -10.36 -23.04
C VAL A 250 7.26 -9.78 -24.45
N ASP A 251 7.93 -8.66 -24.72
CA ASP A 251 7.93 -8.01 -26.04
C ASP A 251 8.60 -8.84 -27.15
N VAL A 252 9.52 -9.75 -26.81
CA VAL A 252 10.18 -10.66 -27.77
C VAL A 252 9.35 -11.93 -28.04
N ALA A 253 8.35 -12.21 -27.19
CA ALA A 253 7.50 -13.40 -27.26
C ALA A 253 6.09 -13.11 -27.84
N ALA A 254 5.78 -11.85 -28.15
CA ALA A 254 4.54 -11.39 -28.79
C ALA A 254 4.74 -11.19 -30.30
#